data_AF-A0A246FQ88-F1
#
_entry.id   AF-A0A246FQ88-F1
#
_cell.length_a   1.000
_cell.length_b   1.000
_cell.length_c   1.000
_cell.angle_alpha   90.00
_cell.angle_beta   90.00
_cell.angle_gamma   90.00
#
_symmetry.space_group_name_H-M   'P 1'
#
loop_
_entity.id
_entity.type
_entity.pdbx_description
1 polymer ?
#
loop_
_entity_poly.entity_id
_entity_poly.type
_entity_poly.pdbx_seq_one_letter_code
_entity_poly.pdbx_strand_id
1 'polypeptide(L)'
;MPVAKFRLCPNMHTDLTKRLYNDIVTELIEQRFYNAYLPEEDQKVFNKHYLEVDHSVATAADRKWHQQQSVRFQNKLFGDTTQFQTFYLNISPAKDLLDLADLPDQFTKLRPQSAVATLITELAPSMPQAALDSLNHVQSLMLPSEFQLCTARLVPTIGTRQRDNETKTLTLSKVVFSSARDQAILTFSWYCGPRCGFGEVLLVEQVAGRWQIKQAVQAWIS
;
A
#
# COMPACT_ATOMS: atom_id res chain seq x y z
N MET A 1 -29.49 -0.70 11.03
CA MET A 1 -29.00 0.22 9.97
C MET A 1 -27.90 -0.49 9.20
N PRO A 2 -27.85 -0.41 7.86
CA PRO A 2 -26.76 -1.02 7.10
C PRO A 2 -25.42 -0.43 7.51
N VAL A 3 -24.41 -1.28 7.70
CA VAL A 3 -23.04 -0.84 8.01
C VAL A 3 -22.56 -0.04 6.80
N ALA A 4 -22.22 1.23 7.01
CA ALA A 4 -21.64 2.06 5.97
C ALA A 4 -20.39 1.36 5.43
N LYS A 5 -20.21 1.39 4.10
CA LYS A 5 -19.05 0.81 3.42
C LYS A 5 -18.25 1.93 2.75
N PHE A 6 -16.96 1.65 2.49
CA PHE A 6 -16.12 2.48 1.63
C PHE A 6 -16.80 2.64 0.27
N ARG A 7 -16.83 3.88 -0.24
CA ARG A 7 -17.22 4.13 -1.63
C ARG A 7 -16.08 3.65 -2.53
N LEU A 8 -16.42 2.83 -3.52
CA LEU A 8 -15.45 2.29 -4.44
C LEU A 8 -15.09 3.32 -5.50
N CYS A 9 -13.80 3.62 -5.64
CA CYS A 9 -13.33 4.36 -6.80
C CYS A 9 -13.41 3.47 -8.05
N PRO A 10 -13.87 4.00 -9.20
CA PRO A 10 -13.82 3.27 -10.46
C PRO A 10 -12.40 2.86 -10.82
N ASN A 11 -12.28 1.68 -11.43
CA ASN A 11 -11.03 1.20 -12.00
C ASN A 11 -11.33 0.73 -13.42
N MET A 12 -11.06 1.60 -14.39
CA MET A 12 -11.38 1.39 -15.80
C MET A 12 -10.21 0.84 -16.62
N HIS A 13 -9.11 0.43 -15.97
CA HIS A 13 -7.99 -0.18 -16.68
C HIS A 13 -8.42 -1.54 -17.27
N THR A 14 -7.95 -1.81 -18.49
CA THR A 14 -8.13 -3.12 -19.14
C THR A 14 -6.95 -4.05 -18.85
N ASP A 15 -5.75 -3.48 -18.71
CA ASP A 15 -4.54 -4.20 -18.31
C ASP A 15 -4.68 -4.75 -16.88
N LEU A 16 -4.36 -6.03 -16.68
CA LEU A 16 -4.50 -6.69 -15.38
C LEU A 16 -3.57 -6.10 -14.31
N THR A 17 -2.34 -5.78 -14.68
CA THR A 17 -1.33 -5.24 -13.76
C THR A 17 -1.68 -3.83 -13.35
N LYS A 18 -2.14 -2.98 -14.28
CA LYS A 18 -2.62 -1.62 -13.96
C LYS A 18 -3.88 -1.65 -13.10
N ARG A 19 -4.81 -2.59 -13.35
CA ARG A 19 -5.97 -2.79 -12.46
C ARG A 19 -5.53 -3.12 -11.05
N LEU A 20 -4.59 -4.06 -10.89
CA LEU A 20 -4.05 -4.43 -9.59
C LEU A 20 -3.39 -3.22 -8.90
N TYR A 21 -2.47 -2.52 -9.56
CA TYR A 21 -1.83 -1.35 -8.95
C TYR A 21 -2.84 -0.30 -8.52
N ASN A 22 -3.84 0.02 -9.35
CA ASN A 22 -4.86 1.00 -9.00
C ASN A 22 -5.62 0.60 -7.73
N ASP A 23 -6.07 -0.65 -7.65
CA ASP A 23 -6.81 -1.17 -6.50
C ASP A 23 -5.95 -1.19 -5.24
N ILE A 24 -4.72 -1.70 -5.33
CA ILE A 24 -3.81 -1.83 -4.18
C ILE A 24 -3.35 -0.46 -3.68
N VAL A 25 -3.03 0.49 -4.56
CA VAL A 25 -2.66 1.85 -4.14
C VAL A 25 -3.86 2.55 -3.49
N THR A 26 -5.07 2.36 -4.01
CA THR A 26 -6.28 2.90 -3.37
C THR A 26 -6.46 2.32 -1.97
N GLU A 27 -6.34 1.00 -1.82
CA GLU A 27 -6.47 0.33 -0.52
C GLU A 27 -5.40 0.77 0.48
N LEU A 28 -4.13 0.83 0.05
CA LEU A 28 -3.01 1.30 0.87
C LEU A 28 -3.26 2.70 1.42
N ILE A 29 -3.64 3.64 0.54
CA ILE A 29 -3.91 5.03 0.91
C ILE A 29 -5.09 5.10 1.89
N GLU A 30 -6.23 4.52 1.54
CA GLU A 30 -7.48 4.70 2.29
C GLU A 30 -7.52 3.93 3.61
N GLN A 31 -6.81 2.79 3.70
CA GLN A 31 -6.94 1.88 4.83
C GLN A 31 -5.67 1.74 5.65
N ARG A 32 -4.48 1.99 5.08
CA ARG A 32 -3.19 1.73 5.76
C ARG A 32 -2.39 2.99 6.03
N PHE A 33 -2.60 4.05 5.24
CA PHE A 33 -1.91 5.33 5.42
C PHE A 33 -2.78 6.39 6.11
N TYR A 34 -3.69 6.01 7.01
CA TYR A 34 -4.69 6.92 7.59
C TYR A 34 -4.09 8.19 8.25
N ASN A 35 -2.91 8.09 8.85
CA ASN A 35 -2.16 9.22 9.43
C ASN A 35 -1.65 10.23 8.37
N ALA A 36 -1.55 9.83 7.11
CA ALA A 36 -1.14 10.68 6.00
C ALA A 36 -2.29 11.01 5.03
N TYR A 37 -3.32 10.18 5.02
CA TYR A 37 -4.47 10.23 4.12
C TYR A 37 -5.54 11.23 4.55
N LEU A 38 -5.82 11.33 5.85
CA LEU A 38 -6.88 12.19 6.35
C LEU A 38 -6.38 13.63 6.59
N PRO A 39 -7.26 14.65 6.45
CA PRO A 39 -6.98 15.99 6.98
C PRO A 39 -6.73 15.95 8.50
N GLU A 40 -5.90 16.86 9.00
CA GLU A 40 -5.47 16.89 10.41
C GLU A 40 -6.66 16.87 11.40
N GLU A 41 -7.73 17.61 11.10
CA GLU A 41 -8.94 17.64 11.93
C GLU A 41 -9.64 16.29 12.04
N ASP A 42 -9.66 15.52 10.96
CA ASP A 42 -10.25 14.18 10.97
C ASP A 42 -9.32 13.17 11.66
N GLN A 43 -7.99 13.37 11.60
CA GLN A 43 -7.02 12.57 12.37
C GLN A 43 -7.17 12.77 13.88
N LYS A 44 -7.42 14.01 14.33
CA LYS A 44 -7.63 14.34 15.76
C LYS A 44 -8.76 13.51 16.38
N VAL A 45 -9.76 13.10 15.60
CA VAL A 45 -10.85 12.23 16.08
C VAL A 45 -10.32 10.85 16.51
N PHE A 46 -9.41 10.24 15.74
CA PHE A 46 -8.79 8.97 16.11
C PHE A 46 -7.88 9.12 17.33
N ASN A 47 -7.05 10.16 17.35
CA ASN A 47 -6.15 10.42 18.47
C ASN A 47 -6.91 10.63 19.77
N LYS A 48 -8.02 11.39 19.72
CA LYS A 48 -8.89 11.61 20.88
C LYS A 48 -9.47 10.30 21.42
N HIS A 49 -10.01 9.43 20.55
CA HIS A 49 -10.55 8.13 20.97
C HIS A 49 -9.50 7.29 21.71
N TYR A 50 -8.30 7.16 21.14
CA TYR A 50 -7.24 6.35 21.76
C TYR A 50 -6.61 6.97 23.01
N LEU A 51 -6.79 8.27 23.26
CA LEU A 51 -6.41 8.91 24.52
C LEU A 51 -7.47 8.74 25.63
N GLU A 52 -8.74 8.54 25.27
CA GLU A 52 -9.86 8.44 26.21
C GLU A 52 -10.17 7.01 26.65
N VAL A 53 -9.71 6.00 25.91
CA VAL A 53 -9.92 4.59 26.25
C VAL A 53 -8.95 4.10 27.34
N ASP A 54 -9.48 3.45 28.37
CA ASP A 54 -8.71 2.90 29.50
C ASP A 54 -8.25 1.46 29.24
N HIS A 55 -7.51 1.26 28.15
CA HIS A 55 -6.85 -0.02 27.87
C HIS A 55 -5.63 0.15 26.96
N SER A 56 -4.58 -0.62 27.23
CA SER A 56 -3.30 -0.55 26.52
C SER A 56 -3.31 -1.21 25.13
N VAL A 57 -4.34 -2.00 24.81
CA VAL A 57 -4.45 -2.73 23.54
C VAL A 57 -5.84 -2.51 22.95
N ALA A 58 -5.90 -2.24 21.64
CA ALA A 58 -7.16 -2.06 20.94
C ALA A 58 -8.07 -3.30 21.04
N THR A 59 -9.29 -3.08 21.51
CA THR A 59 -10.34 -4.10 21.62
C THR A 59 -11.06 -4.31 20.30
N ALA A 60 -11.95 -5.30 20.24
CA ALA A 60 -12.84 -5.49 19.10
C ALA A 60 -13.78 -4.29 18.89
N ALA A 61 -14.18 -3.61 19.97
CA ALA A 61 -15.01 -2.41 19.89
C ALA A 61 -14.24 -1.25 19.25
N ASP A 62 -12.97 -1.05 19.62
CA ASP A 62 -12.13 -0.01 19.02
C ASP A 62 -11.89 -0.25 17.54
N ARG A 63 -11.60 -1.50 17.15
CA ARG A 63 -11.43 -1.85 15.73
C ARG A 63 -12.69 -1.55 14.92
N LYS A 64 -13.87 -1.88 15.48
CA LYS A 64 -15.16 -1.59 14.83
C LYS A 64 -15.41 -0.08 14.74
N TRP A 65 -15.15 0.67 15.82
CA TRP A 65 -15.27 2.12 15.84
C TRP A 65 -14.33 2.78 14.83
N HIS A 66 -13.05 2.36 14.82
CA HIS A 66 -12.03 2.83 13.90
C HIS A 66 -12.48 2.61 12.45
N GLN A 67 -12.93 1.40 12.11
CA GLN A 67 -13.44 1.09 10.78
C GLN A 67 -14.64 1.97 10.40
N GLN A 68 -15.56 2.23 11.33
CA GLN A 68 -16.71 3.11 11.09
C GLN A 68 -16.27 4.56 10.82
N GLN A 69 -15.29 5.07 11.56
CA GLN A 69 -14.74 6.41 11.32
C GLN A 69 -13.98 6.47 10.00
N SER A 70 -13.16 5.47 9.68
CA SER A 70 -12.44 5.40 8.40
C SER A 70 -13.42 5.45 7.22
N VAL A 71 -14.49 4.67 7.26
CA VAL A 71 -15.55 4.73 6.23
C VAL A 71 -16.22 6.09 6.18
N ARG A 72 -16.55 6.68 7.33
CA ARG A 72 -17.22 7.99 7.39
C ARG A 72 -16.35 9.08 6.74
N PHE A 73 -15.07 9.13 7.09
CA PHE A 73 -14.14 10.12 6.55
C PHE A 73 -13.81 9.86 5.08
N GLN A 74 -13.66 8.60 4.67
CA GLN A 74 -13.48 8.27 3.26
C GLN A 74 -14.68 8.73 2.43
N ASN A 75 -15.90 8.49 2.89
CA ASN A 75 -17.12 8.92 2.21
C ASN A 75 -17.27 10.45 2.13
N LYS A 76 -16.78 11.18 3.15
CA LYS A 76 -16.69 12.65 3.17
C LYS A 76 -15.69 13.17 2.14
N LEU A 77 -14.53 12.53 2.03
CA LEU A 77 -13.48 12.90 1.06
C LEU A 77 -13.82 12.49 -0.38
N PHE A 78 -14.64 11.46 -0.58
CA PHE A 78 -14.86 10.87 -1.89
C PHE A 78 -15.39 11.87 -2.93
N GLY A 79 -14.54 12.19 -3.90
CA GLY A 79 -14.81 13.15 -4.97
C GLY A 79 -14.57 14.62 -4.61
N ASP A 80 -14.28 14.94 -3.35
CA ASP A 80 -13.91 16.30 -2.94
C ASP A 80 -12.42 16.56 -3.17
N THR A 81 -12.10 16.90 -4.41
CA THR A 81 -10.71 17.10 -4.85
C THR A 81 -9.99 18.24 -4.11
N THR A 82 -10.72 19.14 -3.44
CA THR A 82 -10.13 20.26 -2.68
C THR A 82 -9.49 19.81 -1.37
N GLN A 83 -9.94 18.66 -0.84
CA GLN A 83 -9.48 18.08 0.43
C GLN A 83 -8.45 16.95 0.24
N PHE A 84 -8.15 16.57 -1.00
CA PHE A 84 -7.26 15.45 -1.27
C PHE A 84 -5.85 15.73 -0.76
N GLN A 85 -5.34 14.80 0.04
CA GLN A 85 -3.93 14.75 0.37
C GLN A 85 -3.12 14.31 -0.86
N THR A 86 -1.93 14.90 -1.02
CA THR A 86 -0.99 14.53 -2.07
C THR A 86 -0.04 13.46 -1.57
N PHE A 87 0.09 12.40 -2.36
CA PHE A 87 1.04 11.32 -2.22
C PHE A 87 2.00 11.34 -3.41
N TYR A 88 3.23 10.91 -3.18
CA TYR A 88 4.25 10.85 -4.22
C TYR A 88 4.48 9.39 -4.62
N LEU A 89 4.58 9.12 -5.92
CA LEU A 89 4.90 7.80 -6.44
C LEU A 89 6.32 7.82 -7.02
N ASN A 90 7.18 6.98 -6.45
CA ASN A 90 8.50 6.72 -6.98
C ASN A 90 8.43 5.59 -8.02
N ILE A 91 8.82 5.93 -9.25
CA ILE A 91 8.97 4.98 -10.38
C ILE A 91 10.43 4.94 -10.89
N SER A 92 11.36 5.56 -10.16
CA SER A 92 12.76 5.64 -10.56
C SER A 92 13.41 4.26 -10.45
N PRO A 93 14.12 3.79 -11.50
CA PRO A 93 14.89 2.56 -11.44
C PRO A 93 16.21 2.72 -10.67
N ALA A 94 16.58 3.94 -10.27
CA ALA A 94 17.81 4.19 -9.54
C ALA A 94 17.76 3.51 -8.16
N LYS A 95 18.85 2.82 -7.79
CA LYS A 95 19.13 2.31 -6.43
C LYS A 95 19.34 3.47 -5.44
N ASP A 96 18.35 4.31 -5.30
CA ASP A 96 18.35 5.37 -4.31
C ASP A 96 17.49 4.91 -3.12
N LEU A 97 18.15 4.67 -1.98
CA LEU A 97 17.79 4.69 -0.55
C LEU A 97 16.38 4.31 -0.05
N LEU A 98 15.33 4.45 -0.84
CA LEU A 98 14.03 3.87 -0.57
C LEU A 98 14.03 2.47 -1.14
N ASP A 99 14.80 1.60 -0.49
CA ASP A 99 14.73 0.18 -0.75
C ASP A 99 13.25 -0.22 -0.67
N LEU A 100 12.85 -1.13 -1.55
CA LEU A 100 11.54 -1.77 -1.54
C LEU A 100 11.41 -2.55 -0.21
N ALA A 101 10.90 -3.78 -0.18
CA ALA A 101 10.93 -4.56 1.06
C ALA A 101 12.34 -5.00 1.53
N ASP A 102 13.44 -4.35 1.08
CA ASP A 102 14.85 -4.69 1.37
C ASP A 102 15.11 -6.21 1.33
N LEU A 103 14.58 -6.87 0.29
CA LEU A 103 14.72 -8.30 0.15
C LEU A 103 16.11 -8.62 -0.40
N PRO A 104 16.73 -9.75 0.01
CA PRO A 104 18.02 -10.14 -0.53
C PRO A 104 17.96 -10.38 -2.05
N ASP A 105 19.08 -10.21 -2.74
CA ASP A 105 19.18 -10.49 -4.18
C ASP A 105 19.11 -12.00 -4.52
N GLN A 106 19.25 -12.88 -3.53
CA GLN A 106 19.27 -14.33 -3.72
C GLN A 106 18.22 -14.98 -2.84
N PHE A 107 17.40 -15.84 -3.44
CA PHE A 107 16.31 -16.52 -2.74
C PHE A 107 16.84 -17.41 -1.62
N THR A 108 18.00 -18.04 -1.82
CA THR A 108 18.68 -18.87 -0.81
C THR A 108 19.13 -18.10 0.43
N LYS A 109 19.19 -16.77 0.38
CA LYS A 109 19.49 -15.91 1.54
C LYS A 109 18.24 -15.58 2.37
N LEU A 110 17.04 -15.81 1.85
CA LEU A 110 15.85 -15.79 2.68
C LEU A 110 15.89 -16.96 3.64
N ARG A 111 15.42 -16.76 4.88
CA ARG A 111 15.24 -17.88 5.80
C ARG A 111 14.22 -18.85 5.17
N PRO A 112 14.52 -20.16 5.01
CA PRO A 112 13.67 -21.11 4.26
C PRO A 112 12.23 -21.28 4.76
N GLN A 113 11.88 -20.69 5.90
CA GLN A 113 10.54 -20.72 6.50
C GLN A 113 10.05 -19.32 6.89
N SER A 114 10.69 -18.26 6.39
CA SER A 114 10.14 -16.92 6.57
C SER A 114 8.82 -16.82 5.80
N ALA A 115 7.90 -16.01 6.31
CA ALA A 115 6.63 -15.77 5.61
C ALA A 115 6.85 -15.28 4.17
N VAL A 116 7.90 -14.49 3.91
CA VAL A 116 8.26 -14.05 2.55
C VAL A 116 8.70 -15.23 1.66
N ALA A 117 9.57 -16.11 2.15
CA ALA A 117 10.00 -17.29 1.40
C ALA A 117 8.81 -18.20 1.08
N THR A 118 7.93 -18.42 2.05
CA THR A 118 6.68 -19.18 1.88
C THR A 118 5.80 -18.56 0.81
N LEU A 119 5.51 -17.26 0.87
CA LEU A 119 4.69 -16.57 -0.14
C LEU A 119 5.25 -16.73 -1.56
N ILE A 120 6.56 -16.56 -1.74
CA ILE A 120 7.22 -16.70 -3.04
C ILE A 120 7.14 -18.15 -3.53
N THR A 121 7.44 -19.13 -2.67
CA THR A 121 7.41 -20.55 -3.03
C THR A 121 6.00 -21.03 -3.34
N GLU A 122 4.98 -20.57 -2.63
CA GLU A 122 3.58 -20.94 -2.88
C GLU A 122 3.06 -20.34 -4.19
N LEU A 123 3.39 -19.06 -4.46
CA LEU A 123 2.88 -18.37 -5.66
C LEU A 123 3.64 -18.74 -6.94
N ALA A 124 4.96 -18.95 -6.84
CA ALA A 124 5.85 -19.20 -7.98
C ALA A 124 6.82 -20.37 -7.72
N PRO A 125 6.31 -21.60 -7.48
CA PRO A 125 7.13 -22.75 -7.04
C PRO A 125 8.22 -23.15 -8.03
N SER A 126 8.00 -22.94 -9.33
CA SER A 126 8.96 -23.29 -10.38
C SER A 126 10.04 -22.24 -10.62
N MET A 127 9.83 -20.99 -10.16
CA MET A 127 10.74 -19.87 -10.44
C MET A 127 10.86 -18.89 -9.25
N PRO A 128 11.21 -19.37 -8.04
CA PRO A 128 11.26 -18.52 -6.84
C PRO A 128 12.29 -17.38 -6.94
N GLN A 129 13.44 -17.62 -7.61
CA GLN A 129 14.43 -16.57 -7.83
C GLN A 129 13.93 -15.47 -8.76
N ALA A 130 13.29 -15.81 -9.89
CA ALA A 130 12.76 -14.80 -10.81
C ALA A 130 11.61 -13.98 -10.20
N ALA A 131 10.83 -14.62 -9.31
CA ALA A 131 9.82 -13.93 -8.51
C ALA A 131 10.48 -12.91 -7.57
N LEU A 132 11.49 -13.33 -6.80
CA LEU A 132 12.27 -12.43 -5.92
C LEU A 132 12.91 -11.29 -6.70
N ASP A 133 13.53 -11.58 -7.84
CA ASP A 133 14.12 -10.55 -8.71
C ASP A 133 13.05 -9.52 -9.09
N SER A 134 11.87 -9.95 -9.52
CA SER A 134 10.77 -9.04 -9.85
C SER A 134 10.35 -8.16 -8.66
N LEU A 135 10.30 -8.73 -7.46
CA LEU A 135 9.97 -8.03 -6.22
C LEU A 135 11.02 -6.98 -5.78
N ASN A 136 12.26 -7.11 -6.27
CA ASN A 136 13.34 -6.16 -6.04
C ASN A 136 13.44 -5.05 -7.10
N HIS A 137 12.56 -5.04 -8.11
CA HIS A 137 12.56 -4.02 -9.15
C HIS A 137 11.34 -3.11 -9.03
N VAL A 138 11.57 -1.81 -8.97
CA VAL A 138 10.51 -0.79 -9.00
C VAL A 138 9.69 -0.92 -10.29
N GLN A 139 8.38 -0.78 -10.15
CA GLN A 139 7.49 -0.75 -11.31
C GLN A 139 7.60 0.59 -12.05
N SER A 140 7.67 0.52 -13.38
CA SER A 140 7.62 1.68 -14.26
C SER A 140 6.47 1.59 -15.27
N LEU A 141 5.53 0.68 -15.04
CA LEU A 141 4.44 0.37 -15.97
C LEU A 141 3.28 1.37 -15.85
N MET A 142 3.02 1.85 -14.63
CA MET A 142 1.91 2.71 -14.32
C MET A 142 2.44 4.04 -13.76
N LEU A 143 2.20 5.10 -14.52
CA LEU A 143 2.55 6.47 -14.16
C LEU A 143 1.55 7.03 -13.12
N PRO A 144 1.95 8.02 -12.29
CA PRO A 144 1.07 8.61 -11.29
C PRO A 144 -0.26 9.13 -11.88
N SER A 145 -0.22 9.74 -13.06
CA SER A 145 -1.39 10.28 -13.77
C SER A 145 -2.36 9.22 -14.30
N GLU A 146 -1.95 7.95 -14.34
CA GLU A 146 -2.81 6.85 -14.77
C GLU A 146 -3.66 6.31 -13.63
N PHE A 147 -3.35 6.62 -12.36
CA PHE A 147 -4.13 6.19 -11.22
C PHE A 147 -5.47 6.93 -11.14
N GLN A 148 -6.54 6.16 -11.02
CA GLN A 148 -7.90 6.62 -10.85
C GLN A 148 -8.23 6.60 -9.35
N LEU A 149 -7.82 7.66 -8.66
CA LEU A 149 -8.06 7.84 -7.22
C LEU A 149 -9.22 8.83 -6.98
N CYS A 150 -10.04 8.54 -5.96
CA CYS A 150 -11.24 9.33 -5.66
C CYS A 150 -11.14 10.09 -4.33
N THR A 151 -10.02 9.96 -3.62
CA THR A 151 -9.86 10.49 -2.26
C THR A 151 -8.46 11.05 -1.99
N ALA A 152 -7.55 10.96 -2.96
CA ALA A 152 -6.17 11.41 -2.85
C ALA A 152 -5.62 11.81 -4.23
N ARG A 153 -4.51 12.55 -4.24
CA ARG A 153 -3.74 12.86 -5.45
C ARG A 153 -2.45 12.05 -5.45
N LEU A 154 -2.07 11.53 -6.60
CA LEU A 154 -0.79 10.88 -6.79
C LEU A 154 0.03 11.65 -7.83
N VAL A 155 1.25 12.04 -7.47
CA VAL A 155 2.16 12.82 -8.33
C VAL A 155 3.53 12.14 -8.38
N PRO A 156 4.34 12.36 -9.43
CA PRO A 156 5.70 11.82 -9.47
C PRO A 156 6.58 12.48 -8.39
N THR A 157 7.54 11.73 -7.85
CA THR A 157 8.64 12.27 -7.02
C THR A 157 9.52 13.22 -7.85
N ILE A 158 9.89 14.40 -7.32
CA ILE A 158 10.66 15.40 -8.06
C ILE A 158 12.15 15.32 -7.68
N GLY A 159 12.89 14.44 -8.37
CA GLY A 159 14.36 14.42 -8.35
C GLY A 159 15.04 14.18 -7.00
N THR A 160 16.37 14.07 -7.00
CA THR A 160 17.16 13.62 -5.83
C THR A 160 17.42 14.70 -4.78
N ARG A 161 17.03 15.96 -5.01
CA ARG A 161 17.39 17.13 -4.18
C ARG A 161 16.28 17.70 -3.30
N GLN A 162 15.06 17.17 -3.35
CA GLN A 162 13.92 17.62 -2.52
C GLN A 162 13.57 16.63 -1.39
N ARG A 163 14.47 15.68 -1.11
CA ARG A 163 14.28 14.50 -0.25
C ARG A 163 13.99 14.78 1.24
N ASP A 164 14.25 15.98 1.72
CA ASP A 164 13.99 16.32 3.13
C ASP A 164 12.54 16.76 3.40
N ASN A 165 11.77 17.08 2.34
CA ASN A 165 10.40 17.60 2.47
C ASN A 165 9.31 16.76 1.79
N GLU A 166 9.66 15.80 0.92
CA GLU A 166 8.69 14.89 0.28
C GLU A 166 8.26 13.77 1.24
N THR A 167 7.60 14.17 2.33
CA THR A 167 6.83 13.26 3.19
C THR A 167 5.70 12.66 2.34
N LYS A 168 5.41 11.36 2.48
CA LYS A 168 4.33 10.62 1.80
C LYS A 168 4.70 9.99 0.44
N THR A 169 5.89 9.39 0.34
CA THR A 169 6.37 8.71 -0.86
C THR A 169 6.07 7.20 -0.81
N LEU A 170 5.42 6.70 -1.85
CA LEU A 170 5.12 5.30 -2.10
C LEU A 170 6.00 4.78 -3.25
N THR A 171 6.62 3.63 -3.05
CA THR A 171 7.32 2.89 -4.11
C THR A 171 6.71 1.50 -4.20
N LEU A 172 6.42 0.99 -5.40
CA LEU A 172 5.93 -0.38 -5.60
C LEU A 172 6.89 -1.17 -6.48
N SER A 173 7.05 -2.46 -6.21
CA SER A 173 7.77 -3.36 -7.10
C SER A 173 6.92 -3.76 -8.29
N LYS A 174 7.55 -4.47 -9.24
CA LYS A 174 6.83 -5.28 -10.22
C LYS A 174 5.98 -6.35 -9.51
N VAL A 175 4.89 -6.72 -10.16
CA VAL A 175 3.96 -7.77 -9.71
C VAL A 175 4.42 -9.13 -10.19
N VAL A 176 4.34 -10.13 -9.31
CA VAL A 176 4.42 -11.55 -9.67
C VAL A 176 3.03 -12.14 -9.52
N PHE A 177 2.47 -12.69 -10.60
CA PHE A 177 1.18 -13.35 -10.58
C PHE A 177 1.34 -14.85 -10.32
N SER A 178 0.34 -15.43 -9.65
CA SER A 178 0.08 -16.87 -9.68
C SER A 178 -0.21 -17.35 -11.10
N SER A 179 -0.09 -18.66 -11.34
CA SER A 179 -0.43 -19.27 -12.63
C SER A 179 -1.89 -19.04 -13.04
N ALA A 180 -2.81 -19.06 -12.08
CA ALA A 180 -4.25 -18.79 -12.29
C ALA A 180 -4.56 -17.28 -12.46
N ARG A 181 -3.62 -16.40 -12.11
CA ARG A 181 -3.74 -14.92 -12.18
C ARG A 181 -4.89 -14.33 -11.35
N ASP A 182 -5.32 -15.06 -10.32
CA ASP A 182 -6.29 -14.64 -9.31
C ASP A 182 -5.60 -14.20 -8.00
N GLN A 183 -4.33 -14.58 -7.83
CA GLN A 183 -3.45 -14.10 -6.76
C GLN A 183 -2.18 -13.48 -7.33
N ALA A 184 -1.58 -12.58 -6.58
CA ALA A 184 -0.29 -11.99 -6.91
C ALA A 184 0.48 -11.57 -5.66
N ILE A 185 1.79 -11.40 -5.80
CA ILE A 185 2.64 -10.76 -4.80
C ILE A 185 3.33 -9.53 -5.39
N LEU A 186 3.47 -8.50 -4.56
CA LEU A 186 4.27 -7.31 -4.82
C LEU A 186 4.84 -6.79 -3.51
N THR A 187 5.90 -6.01 -3.58
CA THR A 187 6.40 -5.26 -2.43
C THR A 187 6.06 -3.79 -2.59
N PHE A 188 5.98 -3.10 -1.46
CA PHE A 188 5.98 -1.65 -1.46
C PHE A 188 6.82 -1.12 -0.32
N SER A 189 7.29 0.11 -0.48
CA SER A 189 7.83 0.92 0.61
C SER A 189 7.05 2.22 0.74
N TRP A 190 6.86 2.64 1.98
CA TRP A 190 6.23 3.88 2.37
C TRP A 190 7.22 4.73 3.17
N TYR A 191 7.40 5.98 2.74
CA TYR A 191 8.28 6.94 3.40
C TYR A 191 7.49 8.19 3.81
N CYS A 192 7.47 8.48 5.10
CA CYS A 192 6.80 9.64 5.69
C CYS A 192 7.78 10.64 6.34
N GLY A 193 9.09 10.39 6.28
CA GLY A 193 10.15 11.29 6.75
C GLY A 193 11.40 10.52 7.19
N PRO A 194 12.49 11.20 7.59
CA PRO A 194 13.80 10.58 7.83
C PRO A 194 13.85 9.47 8.89
N ARG A 195 12.82 9.39 9.74
CA ARG A 195 12.65 8.37 10.80
C ARG A 195 11.25 7.76 10.76
N CYS A 196 10.62 7.77 9.59
CA CYS A 196 9.25 7.37 9.42
C CYS A 196 9.14 6.66 8.07
N GLY A 197 8.99 5.35 8.12
CA GLY A 197 8.74 4.55 6.94
C GLY A 197 8.67 3.07 7.26
N PHE A 198 8.13 2.30 6.33
CA PHE A 198 8.11 0.85 6.41
C PHE A 198 8.01 0.24 5.02
N GLY A 199 8.41 -1.03 4.92
CA GLY A 199 8.28 -1.82 3.70
C GLY A 199 7.65 -3.17 3.99
N GLU A 200 6.80 -3.63 3.08
CA GLU A 200 6.09 -4.90 3.22
C GLU A 200 6.07 -5.68 1.90
N VAL A 201 5.93 -7.00 2.04
CA VAL A 201 5.54 -7.91 0.96
C VAL A 201 4.04 -8.16 1.08
N LEU A 202 3.29 -7.86 0.03
CA LEU A 202 1.86 -8.05 -0.06
C LEU A 202 1.52 -9.31 -0.83
N LEU A 203 0.67 -10.14 -0.27
CA LEU A 203 -0.14 -11.11 -1.03
C LEU A 203 -1.49 -10.46 -1.29
N VAL A 204 -1.86 -10.41 -2.57
CA VAL A 204 -3.11 -9.83 -3.02
C VAL A 204 -3.93 -10.86 -3.78
N GLU A 205 -5.25 -10.77 -3.68
CA GLU A 205 -6.16 -11.69 -4.36
C GLU A 205 -7.32 -10.95 -5.03
N GLN A 206 -7.87 -11.57 -6.07
CA GLN A 206 -9.01 -11.02 -6.79
C GLN A 206 -10.32 -11.48 -6.12
N VAL A 207 -11.06 -10.52 -5.55
CA VAL A 207 -12.36 -10.74 -4.91
C VAL A 207 -13.41 -9.90 -5.65
N ALA A 208 -14.43 -10.57 -6.19
CA ALA A 208 -15.53 -9.92 -6.92
C ALA A 208 -15.05 -8.92 -8.01
N GLY A 209 -13.98 -9.29 -8.73
CA GLY A 209 -13.42 -8.51 -9.83
C GLY A 209 -12.48 -7.37 -9.41
N ARG A 210 -12.19 -7.20 -8.11
CA ARG A 210 -11.24 -6.21 -7.57
C ARG A 210 -10.06 -6.90 -6.89
N TRP A 211 -8.89 -6.30 -6.95
CA TRP A 211 -7.74 -6.77 -6.18
C TRP A 211 -7.81 -6.24 -4.75
N GLN A 212 -7.51 -7.09 -3.77
CA GLN A 212 -7.52 -6.74 -2.36
C GLN A 212 -6.28 -7.29 -1.65
N ILE A 213 -5.81 -6.61 -0.60
CA ILE A 213 -4.70 -7.11 0.23
C ILE A 213 -5.22 -8.24 1.11
N LYS A 214 -4.75 -9.46 0.85
CA LYS A 214 -5.05 -10.64 1.66
C LYS A 214 -4.15 -10.74 2.87
N GLN A 215 -2.86 -10.48 2.67
CA GLN A 215 -1.84 -10.57 3.69
C GLN A 215 -0.73 -9.55 3.42
N ALA A 216 -0.18 -9.01 4.49
CA ALA A 216 0.99 -8.15 4.44
C ALA A 216 2.05 -8.67 5.42
N VAL A 217 3.25 -8.85 4.93
CA VAL A 217 4.41 -9.29 5.72
C VAL A 217 5.38 -8.12 5.81
N GLN A 218 5.52 -7.57 7.00
CA GLN A 218 6.47 -6.50 7.26
C GLN A 218 7.89 -6.99 7.06
N ALA A 219 8.66 -6.26 6.25
CA ALA A 219 10.06 -6.53 6.00
C ALA A 219 10.97 -5.61 6.82
N TRP A 220 10.61 -4.33 6.93
CA TRP A 220 11.32 -3.35 7.76
C TRP A 220 10.39 -2.22 8.24
N ILE A 221 10.85 -1.50 9.26
CA ILE A 221 10.26 -0.27 9.81
C ILE A 221 11.37 0.61 10.38
N SER A 222 11.25 1.92 10.19
CA SER A 222 12.15 2.94 10.73
C SER A 222 11.52 3.75 11.85
#